data_AF-A0AAD9D389-F1
#
_entry.id   AF-A0AAD9D389-F1
#
_cell.length_a   1.000
_cell.length_b   1.000
_cell.length_c   1.000
_cell.angle_alpha   90.00
_cell.angle_beta   90.00
_cell.angle_gamma   90.00
#
_symmetry.space_group_name_H-M   'P 1'
#
loop_
_entity.id
_entity.type
_entity.pdbx_description
1 polymer ?
#
loop_
_entity_poly.entity_id
_entity_poly.type
_entity_poly.pdbx_seq_one_letter_code
_entity_poly.pdbx_strand_id
1 'polypeptide(L)'
;MDVQDCKYYEARAKDVNLEDITSSEQNAAILARLRDNDPTFTAISIEDGPQVESNFVAREGDCMGWLGYFVGRSKQCAHNIALMLGQQSTLKYLNFEETNLMDEMLVEIAAALSSQPQLEELDLGSNNIARNGCVALGLRWRFEEP
;
A
#
# COMPACT_ATOMS: atom_id res chain seq x y z
N MET A 1 -4.33 26.00 -10.54
CA MET A 1 -4.87 24.87 -9.78
C MET A 1 -3.64 24.21 -9.17
N ASP A 2 -3.35 24.53 -7.91
CA ASP A 2 -2.14 24.02 -7.24
C ASP A 2 -2.26 22.51 -7.10
N VAL A 3 -1.44 21.77 -7.84
CA VAL A 3 -1.28 20.34 -7.62
C VAL A 3 -0.57 20.20 -6.28
N GLN A 4 -1.34 19.87 -5.25
CA GLN A 4 -0.79 19.50 -3.96
C GLN A 4 0.11 18.28 -4.16
N ASP A 5 1.38 18.40 -3.77
CA ASP A 5 2.39 17.36 -3.95
C ASP A 5 2.35 16.33 -2.81
N CYS A 6 3.09 15.22 -2.95
CA CYS A 6 3.09 14.17 -1.92
C CYS A 6 3.47 14.69 -0.52
N LYS A 7 4.33 15.72 -0.43
CA LYS A 7 4.77 16.30 0.84
C LYS A 7 3.64 17.06 1.54
N TYR A 8 2.77 17.73 0.77
CA TYR A 8 1.59 18.39 1.31
C TYR A 8 0.69 17.42 2.06
N TYR A 9 0.41 16.26 1.45
CA TYR A 9 -0.46 15.24 2.03
C TYR A 9 0.21 14.52 3.21
N GLU A 10 1.49 14.18 3.11
CA GLU A 10 2.25 13.54 4.21
C GLU A 10 2.21 14.33 5.51
N ALA A 11 2.39 15.65 5.41
CA ALA A 11 2.43 16.52 6.57
C ALA A 11 1.08 16.61 7.32
N ARG A 12 -0.02 16.23 6.68
CA ARG A 12 -1.40 16.44 7.18
C ARG A 12 -2.21 15.16 7.32
N ALA A 13 -1.77 14.04 6.72
CA ALA A 13 -2.56 12.82 6.64
C ALA A 13 -2.95 12.24 8.02
N LYS A 14 -2.14 12.52 9.05
CA LYS A 14 -2.35 11.99 10.40
C LYS A 14 -3.43 12.73 11.17
N ASP A 15 -3.58 14.03 10.94
CA ASP A 15 -4.40 14.95 11.72
C ASP A 15 -5.47 15.68 10.88
N VAL A 16 -5.51 15.43 9.57
CA VAL A 16 -6.53 15.99 8.68
C VAL A 16 -7.93 15.60 9.17
N ASN A 17 -8.78 16.62 9.30
CA ASN A 17 -10.19 16.41 9.58
C ASN A 17 -10.88 15.89 8.31
N LEU A 18 -11.53 14.74 8.41
CA LEU A 18 -12.17 14.10 7.25
C LEU A 18 -13.41 14.87 6.78
N GLU A 19 -14.03 15.66 7.66
CA GLU A 19 -15.12 16.58 7.32
C GLU A 19 -14.67 17.72 6.39
N ASP A 20 -13.37 18.06 6.41
CA ASP A 20 -12.78 19.04 5.49
C ASP A 20 -12.49 18.41 4.10
N ILE A 21 -12.51 17.08 4.01
CA ILE A 21 -12.20 16.31 2.78
C ILE A 21 -13.50 15.93 2.05
N THR A 22 -14.56 15.63 2.79
CA THR A 22 -15.86 15.23 2.26
C THR A 22 -16.98 15.56 3.23
N SER A 23 -18.12 16.00 2.70
CA SER A 23 -19.34 16.24 3.49
C SER A 23 -20.14 14.97 3.80
N SER A 24 -19.66 13.82 3.34
CA SER A 24 -20.29 12.51 3.48
C SER A 24 -19.74 11.77 4.69
N GLU A 25 -20.58 11.46 5.69
CA GLU A 25 -20.18 10.62 6.81
C GLU A 25 -19.64 9.25 6.36
N GLN A 26 -20.21 8.69 5.29
CA GLN A 26 -19.78 7.40 4.74
C GLN A 26 -18.43 7.49 4.03
N ASN A 27 -18.19 8.53 3.21
CA ASN A 27 -16.89 8.71 2.57
C ASN A 27 -15.83 8.99 3.63
N ALA A 28 -16.17 9.77 4.68
CA ALA A 28 -15.30 10.00 5.81
C ALA A 28 -14.96 8.69 6.54
N ALA A 29 -15.94 7.80 6.76
CA ALA A 29 -15.68 6.48 7.34
C ALA A 29 -14.73 5.63 6.47
N ILE A 30 -14.92 5.64 5.15
CA ILE A 30 -14.01 4.94 4.21
C ILE A 30 -12.59 5.54 4.27
N LEU A 31 -12.47 6.87 4.25
CA LEU A 31 -11.18 7.56 4.34
C LEU A 31 -10.49 7.29 5.70
N ALA A 32 -11.25 7.20 6.80
CA ALA A 32 -10.73 6.82 8.10
C ALA A 32 -10.17 5.40 8.08
N ARG A 33 -10.92 4.45 7.51
CA ARG A 33 -10.47 3.05 7.37
C ARG A 33 -9.20 2.94 6.53
N LEU A 34 -9.12 3.68 5.42
CA LEU A 34 -7.91 3.73 4.59
C LEU A 34 -6.73 4.40 5.32
N ARG A 35 -6.96 5.53 6.00
CA ARG A 35 -5.94 6.24 6.80
C ARG A 35 -5.37 5.37 7.91
N ASP A 36 -6.27 4.69 8.62
CA ASP A 36 -5.94 3.91 9.82
C ASP A 36 -5.48 2.48 9.45
N ASN A 37 -5.39 2.16 8.16
CA ASN A 37 -5.07 0.83 7.63
C ASN A 37 -5.93 -0.27 8.26
N ASP A 38 -7.26 -0.09 8.23
CA ASP A 38 -8.20 -1.09 8.71
C ASP A 38 -8.01 -2.42 7.94
N PRO A 39 -7.59 -3.51 8.61
CA PRO A 39 -7.28 -4.77 7.96
C PRO A 39 -8.51 -5.47 7.38
N THR A 40 -9.72 -5.06 7.76
CA THR A 40 -10.97 -5.59 7.24
C THR A 40 -11.45 -4.88 5.98
N PHE A 41 -10.82 -3.75 5.60
CA PHE A 41 -11.20 -2.97 4.43
C PHE A 41 -10.42 -3.43 3.20
N THR A 42 -10.97 -4.42 2.49
CA THR A 42 -10.26 -5.11 1.40
C THR A 42 -10.63 -4.62 0.00
N ALA A 43 -11.72 -3.87 -0.14
CA ALA A 43 -12.21 -3.40 -1.43
C ALA A 43 -12.92 -2.06 -1.29
N ILE A 44 -12.74 -1.20 -2.29
CA ILE A 44 -13.42 0.08 -2.45
C ILE A 44 -13.96 0.18 -3.88
N SER A 45 -15.22 0.55 -4.01
CA SER A 45 -15.87 0.86 -5.29
C SER A 45 -16.11 2.36 -5.39
N ILE A 46 -15.78 2.98 -6.52
CA ILE A 46 -16.12 4.38 -6.81
C ILE A 46 -17.27 4.36 -7.80
N GLU A 47 -18.49 4.45 -7.30
CA GLU A 47 -19.71 4.27 -8.10
C GLU A 47 -20.75 5.31 -7.74
N ASP A 48 -21.40 5.87 -8.77
CA ASP A 48 -22.58 6.71 -8.60
C ASP A 48 -23.82 5.81 -8.55
N GLY A 49 -24.01 5.16 -7.41
CA GLY A 49 -24.98 4.09 -7.21
C GLY A 49 -25.49 4.00 -5.76
N PRO A 50 -26.37 3.02 -5.45
CA PRO A 50 -26.90 2.86 -4.10
C PRO A 50 -25.78 2.71 -3.06
N GLN A 51 -25.94 3.36 -1.91
CA GLN A 51 -24.95 3.43 -0.83
C GLN A 51 -24.77 2.04 -0.18
N VAL A 52 -23.77 1.27 -0.61
CA VAL A 52 -23.27 0.09 0.11
C VAL A 52 -22.02 0.48 0.90
N GLU A 53 -21.72 -0.23 2.00
CA GLU A 53 -20.68 0.18 2.96
C GLU A 53 -19.30 0.48 2.35
N SER A 54 -18.96 -0.12 1.21
CA SER A 54 -17.67 0.06 0.52
C SER A 54 -17.72 1.04 -0.66
N ASN A 55 -18.85 1.70 -0.91
CA ASN A 55 -19.01 2.64 -2.00
C ASN A 55 -18.57 4.03 -1.59
N PHE A 56 -17.55 4.54 -2.26
CA PHE A 56 -17.17 5.95 -2.20
C PHE A 56 -17.91 6.70 -3.31
N VAL A 57 -18.78 7.62 -2.92
CA VAL A 57 -19.56 8.43 -3.87
C VAL A 57 -18.89 9.79 -4.01
N ALA A 58 -18.30 10.06 -5.18
CA ALA A 58 -17.65 11.34 -5.45
C ALA A 58 -18.71 12.45 -5.56
N ARG A 59 -18.70 13.39 -4.62
CA ARG A 59 -19.62 14.55 -4.60
C ARG A 59 -18.90 15.85 -4.94
N GLU A 60 -19.68 16.84 -5.34
CA GLU A 60 -19.18 18.20 -5.52
C GLU A 60 -18.62 18.72 -4.18
N GLY A 61 -17.35 19.14 -4.19
CA GLY A 61 -16.61 19.56 -2.98
C GLY A 61 -15.70 18.50 -2.36
N ASP A 62 -15.78 17.23 -2.78
CA ASP A 62 -14.89 16.18 -2.27
C ASP A 62 -13.45 16.38 -2.79
N CYS A 63 -12.48 16.29 -1.87
CA CYS A 63 -11.07 16.39 -2.21
C CYS A 63 -10.51 15.04 -2.69
N MET A 64 -10.72 14.73 -3.97
CA MET A 64 -10.28 13.48 -4.61
C MET A 64 -8.78 13.19 -4.50
N GLY A 65 -7.94 14.20 -4.29
CA GLY A 65 -6.50 14.03 -4.02
C GLY A 65 -6.19 13.26 -2.74
N TRP A 66 -7.00 13.44 -1.68
CA TRP A 66 -6.87 12.71 -0.42
C TRP A 66 -7.27 11.24 -0.56
N LEU A 67 -8.30 10.94 -1.37
CA LEU A 67 -8.68 9.56 -1.68
C LEU A 67 -7.53 8.84 -2.40
N GLY A 68 -6.97 9.46 -3.44
CA GLY A 68 -5.82 8.91 -4.16
C GLY A 68 -4.61 8.69 -3.26
N TYR A 69 -4.34 9.62 -2.36
CA TYR A 69 -3.27 9.50 -1.36
C TYR A 69 -3.47 8.31 -0.41
N PHE A 70 -4.66 8.18 0.20
CA PHE A 70 -4.92 7.12 1.17
C PHE A 70 -4.98 5.73 0.52
N VAL A 71 -5.56 5.62 -0.67
CA VAL A 71 -5.55 4.36 -1.46
C VAL A 71 -4.13 3.95 -1.82
N GLY A 72 -3.31 4.89 -2.30
CA GLY A 72 -1.92 4.62 -2.69
C GLY A 72 -0.98 4.27 -1.54
N ARG A 73 -1.40 4.49 -0.28
CA ARG A 73 -0.60 4.25 0.94
C ARG A 73 -1.10 3.11 1.82
N SER A 74 -2.14 2.38 1.42
CA SER A 74 -2.63 1.24 2.21
C SER A 74 -1.54 0.17 2.35
N LYS A 75 -0.98 0.04 3.56
CA LYS A 75 0.12 -0.89 3.92
C LYS A 75 -0.31 -2.35 3.91
N GLN A 76 -1.62 -2.60 3.84
CA GLN A 76 -2.22 -3.92 3.89
C GLN A 76 -1.74 -4.83 2.75
N CYS A 77 -1.43 -4.26 1.57
CA CYS A 77 -0.90 -5.05 0.45
C CYS A 77 0.49 -5.64 0.75
N ALA A 78 1.43 -4.85 1.26
CA ALA A 78 2.77 -5.35 1.59
C ALA A 78 2.73 -6.38 2.74
N HIS A 79 1.91 -6.11 3.76
CA HIS A 79 1.69 -7.03 4.87
C HIS A 79 1.03 -8.35 4.43
N ASN A 80 -0.01 -8.30 3.59
CA ASN A 80 -0.68 -9.48 3.07
C ASN A 80 0.22 -10.30 2.13
N ILE A 81 1.06 -9.63 1.33
CA ILE A 81 2.09 -10.28 0.52
C ILE A 81 3.11 -10.97 1.43
N ALA A 82 3.61 -10.29 2.47
CA ALA A 82 4.55 -10.86 3.43
C ALA A 82 3.97 -12.08 4.16
N LEU A 83 2.70 -12.02 4.59
CA LEU A 83 2.00 -13.15 5.20
C LEU A 83 1.80 -14.32 4.23
N MET A 84 1.39 -14.03 2.99
CA MET A 84 1.22 -15.05 1.95
C MET A 84 2.55 -15.74 1.66
N LEU A 85 3.62 -14.97 1.48
CA LEU A 85 4.97 -15.50 1.27
C LEU A 85 5.42 -16.35 2.45
N GLY A 86 5.14 -15.95 3.70
CA GLY A 86 5.47 -16.73 4.89
C GLY A 86 4.76 -18.09 4.98
N GLN A 87 3.62 -18.27 4.29
CA GLN A 87 2.84 -19.50 4.27
C GLN A 87 3.12 -20.39 3.05
N GLN A 88 3.81 -19.87 2.02
CA GLN A 88 4.18 -20.63 0.84
C GLN A 88 5.50 -21.38 1.06
N SER A 89 5.58 -22.64 0.63
CA SER A 89 6.81 -23.45 0.75
C SER A 89 7.28 -24.01 -0.60
N THR A 90 6.56 -23.71 -1.68
CA THR A 90 6.80 -24.26 -3.02
C THR A 90 7.13 -23.18 -4.06
N LEU A 91 7.07 -21.90 -3.68
CA LEU A 91 7.24 -20.79 -4.59
C LEU A 91 8.70 -20.66 -5.04
N LYS A 92 8.94 -20.83 -6.34
CA LYS A 92 10.28 -20.74 -6.97
C LYS A 92 10.53 -19.42 -7.68
N TYR A 93 9.47 -18.77 -8.16
CA TYR A 93 9.54 -17.54 -8.95
C TYR A 93 8.55 -16.54 -8.37
N LEU A 94 8.99 -15.30 -8.14
CA LEU A 94 8.15 -14.21 -7.66
C LEU A 94 8.41 -12.96 -8.50
N ASN A 95 7.35 -12.38 -9.07
CA ASN A 95 7.45 -11.21 -9.93
C ASN A 95 6.61 -10.06 -9.36
N PHE A 96 7.25 -8.92 -9.12
CA PHE A 96 6.63 -7.64 -8.76
C PHE A 96 7.01 -6.52 -9.72
N GLU A 97 7.41 -6.83 -10.94
CA GLU A 97 7.69 -5.84 -11.99
C GLU A 97 6.50 -4.87 -12.17
N GLU A 98 6.79 -3.57 -12.26
CA GLU A 98 5.78 -2.51 -12.48
C GLU A 98 4.67 -2.41 -11.40
N THR A 99 4.91 -2.89 -10.18
CA THR A 99 3.90 -2.85 -9.09
C THR A 99 3.97 -1.61 -8.19
N ASN A 100 4.82 -0.63 -8.54
CA ASN A 100 5.06 0.59 -7.78
C ASN A 100 5.50 0.35 -6.32
N LEU A 101 6.27 -0.73 -6.08
CA LEU A 101 6.86 -1.00 -4.77
C LEU A 101 7.76 0.16 -4.33
N MET A 102 7.60 0.55 -3.08
CA MET A 102 8.44 1.54 -2.40
C MET A 102 9.29 0.87 -1.32
N ASP A 103 10.33 1.56 -0.83
CA ASP A 103 11.25 1.07 0.20
C ASP A 103 10.54 0.46 1.41
N GLU A 104 9.49 1.12 1.89
CA GLU A 104 8.72 0.71 3.08
C GLU A 104 8.04 -0.66 2.88
N MET A 105 7.46 -0.89 1.71
CA MET A 105 6.82 -2.16 1.35
C MET A 105 7.86 -3.26 1.16
N LEU A 106 8.98 -2.93 0.51
CA LEU A 106 10.04 -3.88 0.23
C LEU A 106 10.77 -4.35 1.48
N VAL A 107 10.89 -3.51 2.51
CA VAL A 107 11.44 -3.92 3.82
C VAL A 107 10.62 -5.06 4.43
N GLU A 108 9.30 -4.95 4.38
CA GLU A 108 8.40 -5.96 4.94
C GLU A 108 8.39 -7.25 4.10
N ILE A 109 8.38 -7.12 2.78
CA ILE A 109 8.49 -8.24 1.84
C ILE A 109 9.85 -8.95 2.02
N ALA A 110 10.95 -8.21 2.16
CA ALA A 110 12.29 -8.77 2.36
C ALA A 110 12.38 -9.63 3.63
N ALA A 111 11.69 -9.24 4.71
CA ALA A 111 11.62 -10.02 5.94
C ALA A 111 10.82 -11.33 5.78
N ALA A 112 9.77 -11.36 4.96
CA ALA A 112 9.07 -12.61 4.66
C ALA A 112 9.90 -13.51 3.73
N LEU A 113 10.61 -12.91 2.78
CA LEU A 113 11.47 -13.59 1.84
C LEU A 113 12.68 -14.29 2.50
N SER A 114 13.13 -13.87 3.68
CA SER A 114 14.20 -14.58 4.41
C SER A 114 13.79 -15.98 4.86
N SER A 115 12.50 -16.27 4.94
CA SER A 115 11.95 -17.59 5.30
C SER A 115 11.66 -18.47 4.08
N GLN A 116 12.18 -18.10 2.89
CA GLN A 116 11.89 -18.76 1.60
C GLN A 116 13.17 -19.25 0.91
N PRO A 117 13.80 -20.35 1.39
CA PRO A 117 15.06 -20.87 0.81
C PRO A 117 14.89 -21.46 -0.60
N GLN A 118 13.68 -21.85 -0.98
CA GLN A 118 13.36 -22.44 -2.29
C GLN A 118 13.15 -21.42 -3.42
N LEU A 119 13.13 -20.12 -3.13
CA LEU A 119 12.90 -19.10 -4.15
C LEU A 119 14.14 -18.94 -5.04
N GLU A 120 14.00 -19.27 -6.32
CA GLU A 120 15.06 -19.25 -7.33
C GLU A 120 15.15 -17.89 -8.03
N GLU A 121 14.02 -17.19 -8.19
CA GLU A 121 13.96 -15.93 -8.94
C GLU A 121 13.04 -14.90 -8.26
N LEU A 122 13.50 -13.65 -8.22
CA LEU A 122 12.74 -12.48 -7.77
C LEU A 122 12.90 -11.35 -8.78
N ASP A 123 11.81 -10.95 -9.42
CA ASP A 123 11.75 -9.79 -10.31
C ASP A 123 11.12 -8.59 -9.60
N LEU A 124 11.83 -7.46 -9.66
CA LEU A 124 11.44 -6.17 -9.05
C LEU A 124 11.59 -5.02 -10.05
N GLY A 125 11.64 -5.32 -11.35
CA GLY A 125 11.82 -4.33 -12.42
C GLY A 125 10.82 -3.18 -12.34
N SER A 126 11.22 -2.00 -12.82
CA SER A 126 10.29 -0.88 -13.03
C SER A 126 9.45 -0.48 -11.79
N ASN A 127 10.02 -0.60 -10.59
CA ASN A 127 9.44 -0.13 -9.32
C ASN A 127 10.12 1.15 -8.82
N ASN A 128 9.54 1.77 -7.77
CA ASN A 128 10.07 2.98 -7.16
C ASN A 128 10.91 2.68 -5.90
N ILE A 129 11.77 1.67 -6.01
CA ILE A 129 12.65 1.20 -4.93
C ILE A 129 13.91 2.07 -4.91
N ALA A 130 14.18 2.68 -3.77
CA ALA A 130 15.35 3.48 -3.50
C ALA A 130 16.34 2.74 -2.58
N ARG A 131 17.28 3.49 -2.00
CA ARG A 131 18.41 2.91 -1.27
C ARG A 131 17.98 2.00 -0.11
N ASN A 132 16.93 2.34 0.65
CA ASN A 132 16.60 1.57 1.84
C ASN A 132 15.96 0.22 1.47
N GLY A 133 15.16 0.18 0.41
CA GLY A 133 14.59 -1.05 -0.11
C GLY A 133 15.67 -2.00 -0.64
N CYS A 134 16.65 -1.47 -1.38
CA CYS A 134 17.80 -2.27 -1.83
C CYS A 134 18.63 -2.83 -0.66
N VAL A 135 18.86 -2.04 0.40
CA VAL A 135 19.57 -2.50 1.61
C VAL A 135 18.78 -3.61 2.31
N ALA A 136 17.46 -3.48 2.42
CA ALA A 136 16.61 -4.50 3.05
C ALA A 136 16.69 -5.86 2.32
N LEU A 137 16.67 -5.85 0.99
CA LEU A 137 16.92 -7.06 0.19
C LEU A 137 18.33 -7.62 0.37
N GLY A 138 19.35 -6.75 0.41
CA GLY A 138 20.74 -7.18 0.61
C GLY A 138 20.98 -7.87 1.95
N LEU A 139 20.23 -7.49 3.00
CA LEU A 139 20.28 -8.13 4.31
C LEU A 139 19.69 -9.55 4.30
N ARG A 140 18.73 -9.84 3.40
CA ARG A 140 18.16 -11.18 3.21
C ARG A 140 19.19 -12.17 2.66
N TRP A 141 19.94 -11.77 1.62
CA TRP A 141 20.86 -12.66 0.90
C TRP A 141 22.31 -12.57 1.38
N ARG A 142 22.53 -12.14 2.63
CA ARG A 142 23.86 -12.07 3.19
C ARG A 142 24.40 -13.49 3.41
N PHE A 143 25.01 -14.02 2.35
CA PHE A 143 25.80 -15.25 2.20
C PHE A 143 25.76 -16.19 3.40
N GLU A 144 24.89 -17.20 3.34
CA GLU A 144 25.29 -18.51 3.87
C GLU A 144 26.38 -19.03 2.92
N GLU A 145 27.65 -18.80 3.28
CA GLU A 145 28.74 -19.57 2.68
C GLU A 145 28.61 -21.04 3.14
N PRO A 146 28.88 -22.02 2.27
CA PRO A 146 28.87 -23.44 2.61
C PRO A 146 29.99 -23.84 3.59
#